data_AF-A0A496LN69-F1
#
_entry.id   AF-A0A496LN69-F1
#
_cell.length_a   1.000
_cell.length_b   1.000
_cell.length_c   1.000
_cell.angle_alpha   90.00
_cell.angle_beta   90.00
_cell.angle_gamma   90.00
#
_symmetry.space_group_name_H-M   'P 1'
#
loop_
_entity.id
_entity.type
_entity.pdbx_description
1 polymer ?
#
loop_
_entity_poly.entity_id
_entity_poly.type
_entity_poly.pdbx_seq_one_letter_code
_entity_poly.pdbx_strand_id
1 'polypeptide(L)'
;NVKKRDLNSNENANLSDFNQRDYDKEPIVIKNPYEFFLSNLFFFSHCGTVLVLLVYADYMGIANVSNIFLWAFFGIGVLHIVATFYYYIIKNKCETKFTNKTIEFIINGEVKRVKNLVDLEPIVRTFRLLTPSSLIGIIVFNLLIFFMVALVKMVHYLIAYYVIYLLLNCLFKLIFHLILGGNLKDFTLFPAFIFDYGELICKGRSSLDILKDKFHMVYIIHKQDYSDLQKYFSDKKHINLNLVEKKF
;
A
#
# COMPACT_ATOMS: atom_id res chain seq x y z
N ASN A 1 38.79 64.17 -2.23
CA ASN A 1 37.66 63.73 -1.37
C ASN A 1 36.78 62.75 -2.14
N VAL A 2 37.07 61.46 -1.95
CA VAL A 2 36.47 60.34 -2.69
C VAL A 2 35.26 59.79 -1.91
N LYS A 3 34.19 59.58 -2.65
CA LYS A 3 32.86 59.09 -2.25
C LYS A 3 32.94 57.64 -1.73
N LYS A 4 32.69 57.41 -0.44
CA LYS A 4 32.49 56.06 0.11
C LYS A 4 31.04 55.61 -0.15
N ARG A 5 30.89 54.61 -1.02
CA ARG A 5 29.75 53.68 -1.01
C ARG A 5 30.20 52.50 -0.16
N ASP A 6 29.58 52.32 1.00
CA ASP A 6 29.71 51.08 1.74
C ASP A 6 28.59 50.13 1.27
N LEU A 7 29.00 49.19 0.42
CA LEU A 7 28.28 47.96 0.13
C LEU A 7 28.34 47.09 1.39
N ASN A 8 27.22 46.96 2.11
CA ASN A 8 27.02 45.79 2.97
C ASN A 8 26.18 44.79 2.18
N SER A 9 26.88 43.92 1.45
CA SER A 9 26.36 42.69 0.90
C SER A 9 25.90 41.78 2.04
N ASN A 10 24.64 41.34 1.94
CA ASN A 10 24.11 40.19 2.67
C ASN A 10 24.90 38.93 2.27
N GLU A 11 26.03 38.67 2.92
CA GLU A 11 26.84 37.46 2.72
C GLU A 11 26.48 36.31 3.68
N ASN A 12 25.26 36.31 4.26
CA ASN A 12 24.79 35.24 5.14
C ASN A 12 23.53 34.52 4.66
N ALA A 13 23.18 34.65 3.38
CA ALA A 13 22.25 33.75 2.72
C ALA A 13 23.04 33.00 1.64
N ASN A 14 22.87 31.68 1.52
CA ASN A 14 23.36 30.82 0.42
C ASN A 14 24.63 29.98 0.64
N LEU A 15 24.85 29.41 1.84
CA LEU A 15 25.81 28.28 1.96
C LEU A 15 25.17 26.91 2.21
N SER A 16 23.86 26.84 2.51
CA SER A 16 23.12 25.57 2.65
C SER A 16 22.42 25.10 1.37
N ASP A 17 22.33 25.94 0.34
CA ASP A 17 21.47 25.69 -0.84
C ASP A 17 22.19 24.99 -2.01
N PHE A 18 23.52 24.87 -1.96
CA PHE A 18 24.31 24.36 -3.09
C PHE A 18 24.38 22.83 -3.24
N ASN A 19 23.85 22.07 -2.28
CA ASN A 19 23.90 20.59 -2.30
C ASN A 19 22.51 19.92 -2.32
N GLN A 20 21.44 20.68 -2.56
CA GLN A 20 20.12 20.08 -2.68
C GLN A 20 19.99 19.41 -4.06
N ARG A 21 19.70 18.10 -4.08
CA ARG A 21 19.51 17.35 -5.32
C ARG A 21 18.40 18.02 -6.14
N ASP A 22 18.67 18.25 -7.42
CA ASP A 22 17.65 18.71 -8.36
C ASP A 22 16.83 17.50 -8.83
N TYR A 23 15.67 17.30 -8.20
CA TYR A 23 14.81 16.15 -8.47
C TYR A 23 14.07 16.25 -9.82
N ASP A 24 14.13 17.37 -10.53
CA ASP A 24 13.62 17.46 -11.90
C ASP A 24 14.65 16.92 -12.90
N LYS A 25 15.95 17.12 -12.63
CA LYS A 25 17.05 16.56 -13.44
C LYS A 25 17.35 15.10 -13.10
N GLU A 26 17.37 14.78 -11.81
CA GLU A 26 17.63 13.45 -11.29
C GLU A 26 16.48 13.02 -10.37
N PRO A 27 15.32 12.64 -10.91
CA PRO A 27 14.18 12.22 -10.10
C PRO A 27 14.47 10.93 -9.34
N ILE A 28 13.78 10.72 -8.22
CA ILE A 28 13.73 9.41 -7.57
C ILE A 28 12.62 8.62 -8.26
N VAL A 29 12.95 7.42 -8.77
CA VAL A 29 11.98 6.52 -9.41
C VAL A 29 11.98 5.21 -8.64
N ILE A 30 10.82 4.86 -8.07
CA ILE A 30 10.64 3.64 -7.28
C ILE A 30 9.69 2.70 -8.02
N LYS A 31 10.10 1.45 -8.17
CA LYS A 31 9.21 0.37 -8.63
C LYS A 31 8.18 0.10 -7.55
N ASN A 32 6.92 0.20 -7.91
CA ASN A 32 5.86 0.22 -6.91
C ASN A 32 4.86 -0.94 -7.13
N PRO A 33 5.09 -2.11 -6.51
CA PRO A 33 4.21 -3.27 -6.65
C PRO A 33 2.95 -3.18 -5.77
N TYR A 34 2.53 -1.97 -5.36
CA TYR A 34 1.43 -1.82 -4.41
C TYR A 34 0.14 -2.48 -4.89
N GLU A 35 -0.22 -2.43 -6.18
CA GLU A 35 -1.46 -3.06 -6.66
C GLU A 35 -1.41 -4.57 -6.53
N PHE A 36 -0.28 -5.17 -6.87
CA PHE A 36 -0.02 -6.59 -6.67
C PHE A 36 -0.13 -6.95 -5.18
N PHE A 37 0.53 -6.17 -4.33
CA PHE A 37 0.54 -6.37 -2.88
C PHE A 37 -0.87 -6.24 -2.28
N LEU A 38 -1.63 -5.21 -2.62
CA LEU A 38 -2.99 -4.97 -2.14
C LEU A 38 -3.95 -6.09 -2.54
N SER A 39 -3.93 -6.46 -3.83
CA SER A 39 -4.79 -7.50 -4.38
C SER A 39 -4.54 -8.84 -3.67
N ASN A 40 -3.27 -9.18 -3.46
CA ASN A 40 -2.91 -10.44 -2.83
C ASN A 40 -3.04 -10.42 -1.30
N LEU A 41 -2.81 -9.29 -0.63
CA LEU A 41 -3.02 -9.17 0.81
C LEU A 41 -4.49 -9.38 1.17
N PHE A 42 -5.40 -8.71 0.46
CA PHE A 42 -6.84 -8.88 0.67
C PHE A 42 -7.22 -10.34 0.47
N PHE A 43 -6.84 -10.92 -0.67
CA PHE A 43 -7.21 -12.28 -1.03
C PHE A 43 -6.62 -13.30 -0.04
N PHE A 44 -5.32 -13.23 0.25
CA PHE A 44 -4.65 -14.15 1.17
C PHE A 44 -5.26 -14.09 2.57
N SER A 45 -5.52 -12.89 3.09
CA SER A 45 -6.04 -12.73 4.45
C SER A 45 -7.49 -13.22 4.54
N HIS A 46 -8.38 -12.85 3.61
CA HIS A 46 -9.79 -13.23 3.68
C HIS A 46 -10.02 -14.69 3.27
N CYS A 47 -9.52 -15.10 2.09
CA CYS A 47 -9.70 -16.47 1.61
C CYS A 47 -8.94 -17.46 2.49
N GLY A 48 -7.75 -17.09 2.99
CA GLY A 48 -7.02 -17.90 3.96
C GLY A 48 -7.79 -18.06 5.27
N THR A 49 -8.44 -17.01 5.77
CA THR A 49 -9.27 -17.11 6.98
C THR A 49 -10.44 -18.07 6.78
N VAL A 50 -11.15 -17.94 5.66
CA VAL A 50 -12.25 -18.86 5.30
C VAL A 50 -11.74 -20.29 5.21
N LEU A 51 -10.59 -20.52 4.57
CA LEU A 51 -9.99 -21.84 4.46
C LEU A 51 -9.66 -22.44 5.82
N VAL A 52 -9.00 -21.69 6.70
CA VAL A 52 -8.66 -22.13 8.08
C VAL A 52 -9.93 -22.48 8.86
N LEU A 53 -10.96 -21.65 8.78
CA LEU A 53 -12.23 -21.91 9.47
C LEU A 53 -12.97 -23.13 8.91
N LEU A 54 -12.97 -23.35 7.60
CA LEU A 54 -13.57 -24.52 6.97
C LEU A 54 -12.85 -25.81 7.39
N VAL A 55 -11.51 -25.82 7.34
CA VAL A 55 -10.70 -26.97 7.79
C VAL A 55 -10.95 -27.24 9.28
N TYR A 56 -11.03 -26.20 10.10
CA TYR A 56 -11.34 -26.35 11.52
C TYR A 56 -12.75 -26.92 11.75
N ALA A 57 -13.75 -26.43 11.03
CA ALA A 57 -15.13 -26.92 11.15
C ALA A 57 -15.26 -28.38 10.72
N ASP A 58 -14.53 -28.79 9.68
CA ASP A 58 -14.46 -30.19 9.24
C ASP A 58 -13.77 -31.09 10.28
N TYR A 59 -12.60 -30.67 10.76
CA TYR A 59 -11.85 -31.39 11.79
C TYR A 59 -12.65 -31.60 13.09
N MET A 60 -13.44 -30.60 13.49
CA MET A 60 -14.29 -30.67 14.68
C MET A 60 -15.63 -31.39 14.44
N GLY A 61 -15.89 -31.86 13.21
CA GLY A 61 -17.14 -32.55 12.85
C GLY A 61 -18.37 -31.65 12.83
N ILE A 62 -18.20 -30.33 12.72
CA ILE A 62 -19.28 -29.32 12.69
C ILE A 62 -19.89 -29.23 11.29
N ALA A 63 -19.06 -29.37 10.26
CA ALA A 63 -19.46 -29.46 8.87
C ALA A 63 -18.68 -30.61 8.21
N ASN A 64 -19.15 -31.11 7.08
CA ASN A 64 -18.38 -32.04 6.25
C ASN A 64 -17.91 -31.29 5.01
N VAL A 65 -16.62 -30.98 4.95
CA VAL A 65 -16.01 -30.22 3.86
C VAL A 65 -15.27 -31.19 2.96
N SER A 66 -15.70 -31.29 1.70
CA SER A 66 -15.06 -32.17 0.74
C SER A 66 -13.59 -31.80 0.51
N ASN A 67 -12.69 -32.79 0.59
CA ASN A 67 -11.28 -32.61 0.23
C ASN A 67 -11.10 -32.08 -1.20
N ILE A 68 -11.95 -32.51 -2.14
CA ILE A 68 -11.91 -32.02 -3.53
C ILE A 68 -12.17 -30.52 -3.57
N PHE A 69 -13.12 -30.04 -2.75
CA PHE A 69 -13.42 -28.62 -2.63
C PHE A 69 -12.24 -27.84 -2.06
N LEU A 70 -11.58 -28.34 -1.01
CA LEU A 70 -10.40 -27.70 -0.42
C LEU A 70 -9.26 -27.57 -1.43
N TRP A 71 -8.97 -28.62 -2.20
CA TRP A 71 -7.96 -28.60 -3.25
C TRP A 71 -8.31 -27.64 -4.39
N ALA A 72 -9.57 -27.61 -4.82
CA ALA A 72 -10.04 -26.67 -5.83
C ALA A 72 -9.91 -25.21 -5.35
N PHE A 73 -10.29 -24.94 -4.10
CA PHE A 73 -10.18 -23.60 -3.50
C PHE A 73 -8.72 -23.15 -3.41
N PHE A 74 -7.82 -24.05 -3.00
CA PHE A 74 -6.38 -23.80 -2.99
C PHE A 74 -5.84 -23.52 -4.40
N GLY A 75 -6.25 -24.31 -5.39
CA GLY A 75 -5.87 -24.13 -6.80
C GLY A 75 -6.30 -22.77 -7.37
N ILE A 76 -7.52 -22.32 -7.06
CA ILE A 76 -8.00 -20.97 -7.42
C ILE A 76 -7.11 -19.90 -6.76
N GLY A 77 -6.68 -20.12 -5.52
CA GLY A 77 -5.78 -19.20 -4.83
C GLY A 77 -4.43 -19.06 -5.52
N VAL A 78 -3.80 -20.18 -5.90
CA VAL A 78 -2.54 -20.16 -6.66
C VAL A 78 -2.74 -19.47 -8.01
N LEU A 79 -3.81 -19.80 -8.74
CA LEU A 79 -4.12 -19.19 -10.03
C LEU A 79 -4.30 -17.67 -9.91
N HIS A 80 -4.96 -17.19 -8.85
CA HIS A 80 -5.14 -15.76 -8.59
C HIS A 80 -3.79 -15.05 -8.34
N ILE A 81 -2.89 -15.65 -7.56
CA ILE A 81 -1.55 -15.08 -7.33
C ILE A 81 -0.78 -14.98 -8.65
N VAL A 82 -0.78 -16.04 -9.46
CA VAL A 82 -0.09 -16.06 -10.76
C VAL A 82 -0.70 -15.03 -11.72
N ALA A 83 -2.02 -14.97 -11.82
CA ALA A 83 -2.72 -14.04 -12.70
C ALA A 83 -2.45 -12.57 -12.31
N THR A 84 -2.51 -12.26 -11.02
CA THR A 84 -2.23 -10.91 -10.51
C THR A 84 -0.76 -10.55 -10.62
N PHE A 85 0.17 -11.50 -10.45
CA PHE A 85 1.59 -11.27 -10.69
C PHE A 85 1.86 -10.92 -12.15
N TYR A 86 1.32 -11.71 -13.08
CA TYR A 86 1.43 -11.40 -14.51
C TYR A 86 0.83 -10.02 -14.84
N TYR A 87 -0.36 -9.72 -14.33
CA TYR A 87 -1.04 -8.47 -14.64
C TYR A 87 -0.34 -7.23 -14.04
N TYR A 88 -0.02 -7.25 -12.75
CA TYR A 88 0.47 -6.06 -12.02
C TYR A 88 2.00 -5.91 -11.96
N ILE A 89 2.78 -6.97 -12.19
CA ILE A 89 4.25 -6.91 -12.14
C ILE A 89 4.85 -6.98 -13.54
N ILE A 90 4.40 -7.94 -14.34
CA ILE A 90 4.98 -8.18 -15.68
C ILE A 90 4.37 -7.22 -16.71
N LYS A 91 3.03 -7.18 -16.80
CA LYS A 91 2.29 -6.44 -17.83
C LYS A 91 2.16 -4.94 -17.51
N ASN A 92 1.85 -4.60 -16.26
CA ASN A 92 1.68 -3.22 -15.82
C ASN A 92 2.86 -2.82 -14.94
N LYS A 93 3.95 -2.35 -15.55
CA LYS A 93 5.10 -1.84 -14.80
C LYS A 93 4.72 -0.53 -14.12
N CYS A 94 4.38 -0.63 -12.83
CA CYS A 94 4.01 0.49 -11.99
C CYS A 94 5.25 1.11 -11.35
N GLU A 95 5.42 2.41 -11.54
CA GLU A 95 6.51 3.20 -11.00
C GLU A 95 5.97 4.47 -10.37
N THR A 96 6.65 4.97 -9.34
CA THR A 96 6.34 6.25 -8.72
C THR A 96 7.58 7.12 -8.79
N LYS A 97 7.43 8.28 -9.44
CA LYS A 97 8.49 9.22 -9.72
C LYS A 97 8.29 10.48 -8.89
N PHE A 98 9.34 10.88 -8.17
CA PHE A 98 9.35 12.04 -7.30
C PHE A 98 10.21 13.13 -7.93
N THR A 99 9.59 14.29 -8.18
CA THR A 99 10.21 15.48 -8.77
C THR A 99 10.25 16.62 -7.75
N ASN A 100 10.75 17.81 -8.13
CA ASN A 100 10.79 18.94 -7.18
C ASN A 100 9.39 19.41 -6.76
N LYS A 101 8.39 19.27 -7.64
CA LYS A 101 7.05 19.85 -7.45
C LYS A 101 5.94 18.82 -7.43
N THR A 102 6.18 17.62 -7.96
CA THR A 102 5.14 16.61 -8.18
C THR A 102 5.58 15.21 -7.79
N ILE A 103 4.59 14.38 -7.47
CA ILE A 103 4.70 12.93 -7.39
C ILE A 103 3.88 12.37 -8.55
N GLU A 104 4.55 11.68 -9.47
CA GLU A 104 3.99 11.13 -10.69
C GLU A 104 3.84 9.62 -10.55
N PHE A 105 2.63 9.10 -10.79
CA PHE A 105 2.36 7.68 -10.84
C PHE A 105 2.31 7.22 -12.29
N ILE A 106 3.18 6.29 -12.64
CA ILE A 106 3.47 5.89 -14.01
C ILE A 106 3.10 4.41 -14.17
N ILE A 107 2.34 4.08 -15.21
CA ILE A 107 2.09 2.70 -15.64
C ILE A 107 2.58 2.56 -17.06
N ASN A 108 3.51 1.63 -17.30
CA ASN A 108 4.06 1.34 -18.63
C ASN A 108 4.62 2.58 -19.35
N GLY A 109 5.29 3.47 -18.59
CA GLY A 109 5.87 4.71 -19.10
C GLY A 109 4.89 5.87 -19.26
N GLU A 110 3.58 5.64 -19.09
CA GLU A 110 2.57 6.69 -19.16
C GLU A 110 2.19 7.20 -17.76
N VAL A 111 2.21 8.51 -17.58
CA VAL A 111 1.76 9.17 -16.34
C VAL A 111 0.24 9.03 -16.23
N LYS A 112 -0.22 8.30 -15.21
CA LYS A 112 -1.65 8.06 -14.94
C LYS A 112 -2.22 9.03 -13.91
N ARG A 113 -1.39 9.50 -12.97
CA ARG A 113 -1.77 10.49 -11.95
C ARG A 113 -0.57 11.35 -11.60
N VAL A 114 -0.85 12.62 -11.30
CA VAL A 114 0.13 13.57 -10.77
C VAL A 114 -0.46 14.17 -9.51
N LYS A 115 0.32 14.19 -8.43
CA LYS A 115 -0.02 14.89 -7.20
C LYS A 115 0.98 16.03 -7.00
N ASN A 116 0.49 17.24 -6.81
CA ASN A 116 1.35 18.36 -6.46
C ASN A 116 1.83 18.20 -5.02
N LEU A 117 3.10 18.49 -4.79
CA LEU A 117 3.68 18.41 -3.47
C LEU A 117 3.08 19.46 -2.52
N VAL A 118 2.61 20.60 -3.03
CA VAL A 118 1.93 21.63 -2.23
C VAL A 118 0.65 21.10 -1.60
N ASP A 119 -0.10 20.28 -2.34
CA ASP A 119 -1.41 19.74 -1.96
C ASP A 119 -1.31 18.38 -1.24
N LEU A 120 -0.11 18.02 -0.79
CA LEU A 120 0.14 16.73 -0.15
C LEU A 120 -0.55 16.67 1.21
N GLU A 121 -1.36 15.65 1.40
CA GLU A 121 -1.92 15.35 2.71
C GLU A 121 -0.84 14.85 3.68
N PRO A 122 -1.09 14.85 5.00
CA PRO A 122 -0.16 14.30 5.97
C PRO A 122 0.20 12.86 5.59
N ILE A 123 1.50 12.65 5.37
CA ILE A 123 2.04 11.33 5.08
C ILE A 123 1.75 10.45 6.29
N VAL A 124 1.19 9.26 6.05
CA VAL A 124 0.96 8.25 7.10
C VAL A 124 1.56 6.91 6.72
N ARG A 125 1.87 6.07 7.70
CA ARG A 125 2.13 4.65 7.50
C ARG A 125 0.91 3.84 7.87
N THR A 126 0.46 2.94 7.00
CA THR A 126 -0.75 2.16 7.25
C THR A 126 -0.48 0.68 7.55
N PHE A 127 -1.18 0.14 8.54
CA PHE A 127 -1.32 -1.29 8.77
C PHE A 127 -2.46 -1.86 7.94
N ARG A 128 -3.67 -1.27 8.02
CA ARG A 128 -4.80 -1.60 7.16
C ARG A 128 -4.63 -0.96 5.79
N LEU A 129 -4.13 -1.78 4.88
CA LEU A 129 -4.17 -1.51 3.45
C LEU A 129 -5.57 -1.71 2.83
N LEU A 130 -6.49 -2.26 3.62
CA LEU A 130 -7.91 -2.32 3.31
C LEU A 130 -8.57 -0.97 3.66
N THR A 131 -8.63 -0.09 2.69
CA THR A 131 -9.94 0.49 2.38
C THR A 131 -10.39 -0.24 1.13
N PRO A 132 -11.38 -1.14 1.19
CA PRO A 132 -12.00 -1.61 -0.03
C PRO A 132 -12.43 -0.36 -0.78
N SER A 133 -11.98 -0.26 -2.02
CA SER A 133 -12.12 0.94 -2.87
C SER A 133 -13.57 1.34 -3.13
N SER A 134 -14.53 0.57 -2.62
CA SER A 134 -15.91 1.01 -2.45
C SER A 134 -16.49 0.52 -1.12
N LEU A 135 -17.23 1.41 -0.44
CA LEU A 135 -18.12 1.09 0.69
C LEU A 135 -19.01 -0.13 0.39
N ILE A 136 -19.42 -0.28 -0.87
CA ILE A 136 -20.25 -1.40 -1.36
C ILE A 136 -19.50 -2.73 -1.24
N GLY A 137 -18.22 -2.79 -1.62
CA GLY A 137 -17.39 -3.98 -1.43
C GLY A 137 -17.23 -4.36 0.04
N ILE A 138 -17.06 -3.37 0.93
CA ILE A 138 -17.05 -3.59 2.39
C ILE A 138 -18.38 -4.20 2.83
N ILE A 139 -19.49 -3.60 2.43
CA ILE A 139 -20.83 -3.99 2.86
C ILE A 139 -21.17 -5.39 2.38
N VAL A 140 -20.99 -5.69 1.09
CA VAL A 140 -21.30 -7.01 0.51
C VAL A 140 -20.43 -8.10 1.13
N PHE A 141 -19.13 -7.83 1.34
CA PHE A 141 -18.22 -8.82 1.91
C PHE A 141 -18.48 -9.05 3.40
N ASN A 142 -18.77 -8.00 4.17
CA ASN A 142 -19.19 -8.14 5.57
C ASN A 142 -20.56 -8.82 5.67
N LEU A 143 -21.49 -8.59 4.74
CA LEU A 143 -22.76 -9.32 4.64
C LEU A 143 -22.53 -10.81 4.36
N LEU A 144 -21.58 -11.16 3.49
CA LEU A 144 -21.21 -12.55 3.23
C LEU A 144 -20.64 -13.22 4.48
N ILE A 145 -19.73 -12.55 5.20
CA ILE A 145 -19.18 -13.04 6.47
C ILE A 145 -20.30 -13.19 7.51
N PHE A 146 -21.19 -12.19 7.62
CA PHE A 146 -22.31 -12.22 8.55
C PHE A 146 -23.29 -13.34 8.23
N PHE A 147 -23.56 -13.59 6.94
CA PHE A 147 -24.36 -14.71 6.47
C PHE A 147 -23.71 -16.06 6.84
N MET A 148 -22.40 -16.20 6.63
CA MET A 148 -21.65 -17.40 7.03
C MET A 148 -21.66 -17.62 8.55
N VAL A 149 -21.51 -16.56 9.34
CA VAL A 149 -21.58 -16.62 10.82
C VAL A 149 -23.00 -16.93 11.30
N ALA A 150 -24.02 -16.35 10.66
CA ALA A 150 -25.42 -16.61 10.98
C ALA A 150 -25.84 -18.06 10.70
N LEU A 151 -25.29 -18.67 9.64
CA LEU A 151 -25.48 -20.10 9.35
C LEU A 151 -24.94 -21.01 10.47
N VAL A 152 -23.84 -20.61 11.13
CA VAL A 152 -23.19 -21.38 12.21
C VAL A 152 -23.73 -21.01 13.60
N LYS A 153 -24.62 -19.99 13.70
CA LYS A 153 -25.31 -19.54 14.94
C LYS A 153 -24.39 -19.26 16.14
N MET A 154 -23.15 -18.84 15.91
CA MET A 154 -22.15 -18.73 16.99
C MET A 154 -21.23 -17.52 16.81
N VAL A 155 -21.39 -16.52 17.69
CA VAL A 155 -20.63 -15.25 17.71
C VAL A 155 -19.11 -15.46 17.82
N HIS A 156 -18.68 -16.55 18.47
CA HIS A 156 -17.26 -16.90 18.63
C HIS A 156 -16.53 -17.07 17.29
N TYR A 157 -17.21 -17.49 16.22
CA TYR A 157 -16.60 -17.59 14.88
C TYR A 157 -16.32 -16.24 14.24
N LEU A 158 -17.11 -15.21 14.56
CA LEU A 158 -16.85 -13.86 14.09
C LEU A 158 -15.56 -13.30 14.72
N ILE A 159 -15.38 -13.53 16.02
CA ILE A 159 -14.17 -13.13 16.74
C ILE A 159 -12.96 -13.91 16.18
N ALA A 160 -13.09 -15.22 16.04
CA ALA A 160 -12.05 -16.07 15.44
C ALA A 160 -11.69 -15.60 14.02
N TYR A 161 -12.69 -15.24 13.20
CA TYR A 161 -12.47 -14.70 11.85
C TYR A 161 -11.57 -13.47 11.89
N TYR A 162 -11.90 -12.46 12.70
CA TYR A 162 -11.10 -11.23 12.75
C TYR A 162 -9.67 -11.47 13.28
N VAL A 163 -9.51 -12.38 14.26
CA VAL A 163 -8.19 -12.75 14.80
C VAL A 163 -7.34 -13.45 13.74
N ILE A 164 -7.88 -14.48 13.09
CA ILE A 164 -7.17 -15.24 12.05
C ILE A 164 -6.86 -14.33 10.86
N TYR A 165 -7.81 -13.51 10.45
CA TYR A 165 -7.63 -12.50 9.40
C TYR A 165 -6.46 -11.58 9.71
N LEU A 166 -6.37 -11.07 10.94
CA LEU A 166 -5.29 -10.20 11.38
C LEU A 166 -3.94 -10.93 11.35
N LEU A 167 -3.89 -12.17 11.82
CA LEU A 167 -2.68 -13.00 11.82
C LEU A 167 -2.20 -13.30 10.40
N LEU A 168 -3.12 -13.65 9.49
CA LEU A 168 -2.81 -13.89 8.08
C LEU A 168 -2.37 -12.62 7.36
N ASN A 169 -2.90 -11.45 7.74
CA ASN A 169 -2.43 -10.16 7.23
C ASN A 169 -0.97 -9.90 7.60
N CYS A 170 -0.61 -10.11 8.87
CA CYS A 170 0.76 -10.02 9.35
C CYS A 170 1.67 -11.04 8.66
N LEU A 171 1.21 -12.29 8.53
CA LEU A 171 1.96 -13.37 7.89
C LEU A 171 2.22 -13.06 6.41
N PHE A 172 1.20 -12.58 5.68
CA PHE A 172 1.36 -12.20 4.29
C PHE A 172 2.41 -11.12 4.12
N LYS A 173 2.37 -10.06 4.94
CA LYS A 173 3.36 -8.98 4.92
C LYS A 173 4.78 -9.51 5.13
N LEU A 174 4.94 -10.43 6.07
CA LEU A 174 6.23 -11.07 6.35
C LEU A 174 6.72 -11.88 5.14
N ILE A 175 5.87 -12.73 4.57
CA ILE A 175 6.19 -13.55 3.39
C ILE A 175 6.53 -12.65 2.20
N PHE A 176 5.73 -11.62 1.95
CA PHE A 176 5.93 -10.69 0.84
C PHE A 176 7.25 -9.92 0.97
N HIS A 177 7.57 -9.45 2.17
CA HIS A 177 8.86 -8.81 2.48
C HIS A 177 10.03 -9.77 2.25
N LEU A 178 9.90 -11.03 2.67
CA LEU A 178 10.93 -12.04 2.43
C LEU A 178 11.14 -12.31 0.93
N ILE A 179 10.05 -12.41 0.15
CA ILE A 179 10.12 -12.70 -1.28
C ILE A 179 10.77 -11.56 -2.06
N LEU A 180 10.43 -10.31 -1.76
CA LEU A 180 10.93 -9.15 -2.51
C LEU A 180 12.21 -8.54 -1.91
N GLY A 181 12.33 -8.52 -0.59
CA GLY A 181 13.48 -7.96 0.13
C GLY A 181 14.63 -8.95 0.36
N GLY A 182 14.37 -10.25 0.26
CA GLY A 182 15.36 -11.33 0.39
C GLY A 182 15.86 -11.61 1.81
N ASN A 183 15.52 -10.78 2.80
CA ASN A 183 15.85 -10.98 4.21
C ASN A 183 14.83 -10.28 5.13
N LEU A 184 14.90 -10.55 6.44
CA LEU A 184 14.02 -9.93 7.45
C LEU A 184 14.51 -8.56 7.95
N LYS A 185 15.66 -8.10 7.47
CA LYS A 185 16.18 -6.79 7.88
C LYS A 185 15.20 -5.72 7.40
N ASP A 186 14.98 -4.73 8.26
CA ASP A 186 14.10 -3.59 7.99
C ASP A 186 12.61 -3.94 7.77
N PHE A 187 12.18 -5.16 8.14
CA PHE A 187 10.76 -5.55 8.11
C PHE A 187 9.91 -4.66 9.03
N THR A 188 8.74 -4.26 8.53
CA THR A 188 7.76 -3.49 9.27
C THR A 188 6.35 -3.96 8.94
N LEU A 189 5.47 -3.99 9.94
CA LEU A 189 4.03 -4.25 9.75
C LEU A 189 3.30 -3.10 9.04
N PHE A 190 3.98 -1.94 8.90
CA PHE A 190 3.54 -0.75 8.21
C PHE A 190 4.50 -0.43 7.04
N PRO A 191 4.52 -1.26 5.98
CA PRO A 191 5.48 -1.15 4.88
C PRO A 191 5.11 -0.10 3.82
N ALA A 192 3.87 0.39 3.85
CA ALA A 192 3.36 1.34 2.87
C ALA A 192 3.21 2.74 3.47
N PHE A 193 3.69 3.72 2.72
CA PHE A 193 3.42 5.14 2.96
C PHE A 193 2.27 5.60 2.08
N ILE A 194 1.33 6.32 2.67
CA ILE A 194 0.23 6.97 1.96
C ILE A 194 0.57 8.45 1.83
N PHE A 195 0.49 8.98 0.61
CA PHE A 195 0.83 10.36 0.26
C PHE A 195 -0.37 11.19 -0.19
N ASP A 196 -1.51 10.54 -0.36
CA ASP A 196 -2.73 11.11 -0.87
C ASP A 196 -3.86 10.25 -0.29
N TYR A 197 -4.93 10.82 0.25
CA TYR A 197 -6.14 10.03 0.50
C TYR A 197 -7.05 10.26 -0.69
N GLY A 198 -7.46 9.16 -1.34
CA GLY A 198 -8.44 9.28 -2.42
C GLY A 198 -9.66 9.99 -1.87
N GLU A 199 -10.00 11.14 -2.46
CA GLU A 199 -11.19 11.89 -2.09
C GLU A 199 -12.37 10.94 -2.28
N LEU A 200 -12.91 10.43 -1.16
CA LEU A 200 -14.16 9.69 -1.09
C LEU A 200 -15.32 10.64 -1.41
N ILE A 201 -15.36 11.20 -2.62
CA ILE A 201 -16.49 11.96 -3.12
C ILE A 201 -17.32 11.07 -4.03
N CYS A 202 -18.25 10.38 -3.39
CA CYS A 202 -19.46 9.85 -4.00
C CYS A 202 -20.11 10.88 -4.92
N LYS A 203 -19.94 10.74 -6.24
CA LYS A 203 -20.94 11.18 -7.24
C LYS A 203 -21.09 10.12 -8.33
N GLY A 204 -21.91 9.12 -8.03
CA GLY A 204 -22.71 8.33 -8.97
C GLY A 204 -22.05 7.93 -10.30
N ARG A 205 -20.95 7.17 -10.28
CA ARG A 205 -20.40 6.58 -11.51
C ARG A 205 -19.99 5.12 -11.35
N SER A 206 -20.19 4.41 -12.46
CA SER A 206 -20.04 2.98 -12.71
C SER A 206 -18.79 2.36 -12.08
N SER A 207 -18.93 1.08 -11.68
CA SER A 207 -17.90 0.18 -11.13
C SER A 207 -16.58 0.07 -11.93
N LEU A 208 -16.50 0.68 -13.11
CA LEU A 208 -15.29 0.80 -13.92
C LEU A 208 -14.34 1.94 -13.46
N ASP A 209 -14.84 2.96 -12.75
CA ASP A 209 -14.05 4.12 -12.28
C ASP A 209 -13.30 3.86 -10.95
N ILE A 210 -13.50 2.68 -10.35
CA ILE A 210 -12.84 2.19 -9.11
C ILE A 210 -11.30 2.10 -9.27
N LEU A 211 -10.78 2.21 -10.50
CA LEU A 211 -9.36 2.27 -10.81
C LEU A 211 -8.69 3.61 -10.48
N LYS A 212 -9.43 4.70 -10.25
CA LYS A 212 -8.83 6.04 -10.01
C LYS A 212 -8.30 6.25 -8.59
N ASP A 213 -8.77 5.48 -7.62
CA ASP A 213 -8.35 5.56 -6.21
C ASP A 213 -7.08 4.74 -5.89
N LYS A 214 -6.38 4.25 -6.91
CA LYS A 214 -5.26 3.31 -6.71
C LYS A 214 -3.91 4.00 -6.43
N PHE A 215 -3.71 5.23 -6.87
CA PHE A 215 -2.39 5.88 -6.88
C PHE A 215 -2.09 6.77 -5.67
N HIS A 216 -1.88 6.16 -4.51
CA HIS A 216 -1.77 6.91 -3.25
C HIS A 216 -0.65 6.42 -2.35
N MET A 217 -0.09 5.25 -2.67
CA MET A 217 0.81 4.53 -1.77
C MET A 217 2.11 4.18 -2.46
N VAL A 218 3.22 4.27 -1.74
CA VAL A 218 4.47 3.60 -2.14
C VAL A 218 4.77 2.51 -1.13
N TYR A 219 4.92 1.29 -1.64
CA TYR A 219 5.36 0.15 -0.87
C TYR A 219 6.89 0.13 -0.86
N ILE A 220 7.50 0.21 0.32
CA ILE A 220 8.95 0.24 0.45
C ILE A 220 9.47 -1.17 0.70
N ILE A 221 10.34 -1.62 -0.20
CA ILE A 221 10.94 -2.97 -0.16
C ILE A 221 12.40 -2.87 0.25
N HIS A 222 13.14 -1.95 -0.37
CA HIS A 222 14.57 -1.82 -0.18
C HIS A 222 14.90 -0.63 0.72
N LYS A 223 15.92 -0.80 1.56
CA LYS A 223 16.44 0.26 2.43
C LYS A 223 16.93 1.48 1.64
N GLN A 224 17.41 1.27 0.42
CA GLN A 224 17.84 2.37 -0.45
C GLN A 224 16.66 3.27 -0.82
N ASP A 225 15.55 2.68 -1.28
CA ASP A 225 14.30 3.41 -1.58
C ASP A 225 13.81 4.19 -0.35
N TYR A 226 13.90 3.58 0.84
CA TYR A 226 13.58 4.27 2.09
C TYR A 226 14.49 5.49 2.34
N SER A 227 15.80 5.32 2.20
CA SER A 227 16.78 6.38 2.44
C SER A 227 16.58 7.54 1.47
N ASP A 228 16.30 7.23 0.20
CA ASP A 228 16.05 8.23 -0.83
C ASP A 228 14.76 8.99 -0.57
N LEU A 229 13.68 8.31 -0.17
CA LEU A 229 12.43 8.95 0.24
C LEU A 229 12.58 9.79 1.52
N GLN A 230 13.30 9.28 2.51
CA GLN A 230 13.57 10.02 3.75
C GLN A 230 14.34 11.31 3.46
N LYS A 231 15.34 11.26 2.57
CA LYS A 231 16.05 12.45 2.14
C LYS A 231 15.14 13.40 1.38
N TYR A 232 14.37 12.90 0.41
CA TYR A 232 13.43 13.69 -0.39
C TYR A 232 12.43 14.48 0.47
N PHE A 233 11.75 13.82 1.40
CA PHE A 233 10.75 14.46 2.25
C PHE A 233 11.37 15.37 3.33
N SER A 234 12.58 15.07 3.79
CA SER A 234 13.35 15.98 4.64
C SER A 234 13.73 17.27 3.88
N ASP A 235 14.18 17.12 2.64
CA ASP A 235 14.62 18.22 1.78
C ASP A 235 13.45 19.12 1.36
N LYS A 236 12.33 18.54 0.92
CA LYS A 236 11.22 19.29 0.30
C LYS A 236 10.09 19.68 1.25
N LYS A 237 9.91 18.96 2.35
CA LYS A 237 8.80 19.17 3.28
C LYS A 237 9.23 19.25 4.74
N HIS A 238 10.52 19.10 5.04
CA HIS A 238 11.04 19.00 6.41
C HIS A 238 10.32 17.91 7.24
N ILE A 239 9.89 16.83 6.58
CA ILE A 239 9.20 15.71 7.21
C ILE A 239 10.21 14.60 7.51
N ASN A 240 10.19 14.10 8.75
CA ASN A 240 10.88 12.88 9.14
C ASN A 240 9.94 11.67 9.01
N LEU A 241 10.19 10.79 8.04
CA LEU A 241 9.36 9.62 7.79
C LEU A 241 9.36 8.62 8.96
N ASN A 242 10.34 8.66 9.86
CA ASN A 242 10.35 7.85 11.08
C ASN A 242 9.31 8.31 12.11
N LEU A 243 8.93 9.59 12.09
CA LEU A 243 8.01 10.21 13.05
C LEU A 243 6.57 10.32 12.51
N VAL A 244 6.35 9.87 11.27
CA VAL A 244 5.04 9.83 10.64
C VAL A 244 4.08 8.93 11.43
N GLU A 245 2.82 9.38 11.53
CA GLU A 245 1.73 8.66 12.19
C GLU A 245 1.57 7.24 11.61
N LYS A 246 1.39 6.25 12.49
CA LYS A 246 1.08 4.86 12.15
C LYS A 246 -0.41 4.62 12.37
N LYS A 247 -1.16 4.41 11.30
CA LYS A 247 -2.60 4.13 11.34
C LYS A 247 -2.87 2.63 11.30
N PHE A 248 -3.71 2.16 12.21
CA PHE A 248 -4.07 0.74 12.32
C PHE A 248 -5.25 0.37 11.43
#